data_AF-A0A6V7JCM1-F1
#
_entry.id   AF-A0A6V7JCM1-F1
#
_cell.length_a   1.000
_cell.length_b   1.000
_cell.length_c   1.000
_cell.angle_alpha   90.00
_cell.angle_beta   90.00
_cell.angle_gamma   90.00
#
_symmetry.space_group_name_H-M   'P 1'
#
loop_
_entity.id
_entity.type
_entity.pdbx_description
1 polymer ?
#
loop_
_entity_poly.entity_id
_entity_poly.type
_entity_poly.pdbx_seq_one_letter_code
_entity_poly.pdbx_strand_id
1 'polypeptide(L)'
;MSKLKLKLNDQKLGKQEVLQALVLADDFNNSLHPMNKVFPKILTPVANVPLLDYLMETLVRSGVQEVFLYCSNFIEILRNYVSTRKYTDISISLIISDGCRSLGDALRDVDTKGIIRGDFILIRGDAFINADLTCLMDLQRARREKDKGCAMSLVLRDLGSTDESPLFKEACLFIADKHNKKVLFYKKLDSEEKKIKFELQWFLEHEQIQINTGFIDTHVYMCSAAVLPLFSDNFDFQ
;
A
#
# COMPACT_ATOMS: atom_id res chain seq x y z
N MET A 1 13.28 -21.10 55.55
CA MET A 1 12.17 -21.46 54.64
C MET A 1 11.59 -20.20 54.03
N SER A 2 11.92 -20.00 52.76
CA SER A 2 11.66 -18.84 51.92
C SER A 2 10.21 -18.78 51.44
N LYS A 3 9.50 -17.69 51.70
CA LYS A 3 8.31 -17.31 50.92
C LYS A 3 8.73 -16.26 49.90
N LEU A 4 9.10 -16.73 48.71
CA LEU A 4 9.18 -15.90 47.51
C LEU A 4 7.78 -15.31 47.26
N LYS A 5 7.62 -14.01 47.47
CA LYS A 5 6.57 -13.24 46.81
C LYS A 5 6.96 -13.13 45.35
N LEU A 6 6.27 -13.89 44.51
CA LEU A 6 6.23 -13.72 43.06
C LEU A 6 5.90 -12.25 42.78
N LYS A 7 6.90 -11.51 42.26
CA LYS A 7 6.66 -10.27 41.52
C LYS A 7 5.85 -10.67 40.30
N LEU A 8 4.54 -10.44 40.32
CA LEU A 8 3.77 -10.37 39.08
C LEU A 8 4.38 -9.22 38.29
N ASN A 9 4.95 -9.57 37.13
CA ASN A 9 5.25 -8.60 36.09
C ASN A 9 3.93 -7.89 35.75
N ASP A 10 3.86 -6.60 36.07
CA ASP A 10 2.99 -5.66 35.39
C ASP A 10 3.35 -5.67 33.91
N GLN A 11 2.79 -6.63 33.18
CA GLN A 11 2.72 -6.56 31.73
C GLN A 11 1.94 -5.30 31.42
N LYS A 12 2.64 -4.31 30.86
CA LYS A 12 2.04 -3.17 30.17
C LYS A 12 0.88 -3.70 29.35
N LEU A 13 -0.34 -3.33 29.74
CA LEU A 13 -1.55 -3.54 28.97
C LEU A 13 -1.50 -2.60 27.74
N GLY A 14 -0.51 -2.83 26.87
CA GLY A 14 -0.48 -2.21 25.55
C GLY A 14 -1.63 -2.82 24.78
N LYS A 15 -2.62 -2.01 24.39
CA LYS A 15 -3.55 -2.40 23.33
C LYS A 15 -2.71 -3.01 22.21
N GLN A 16 -2.95 -4.28 21.87
CA GLN A 16 -2.41 -4.82 20.63
C GLN A 16 -2.90 -3.88 19.51
N GLU A 17 -1.97 -3.19 18.85
CA GLU A 17 -2.32 -2.36 17.71
C GLU A 17 -2.84 -3.29 16.62
N VAL A 18 -4.14 -3.14 16.34
CA VAL A 18 -4.81 -3.88 15.29
C VAL A 18 -4.20 -3.44 13.96
N LEU A 19 -3.73 -4.41 13.16
CA LEU A 19 -3.21 -4.11 11.84
C LEU A 19 -4.37 -3.79 10.89
N GLN A 20 -4.39 -2.57 10.39
CA GLN A 20 -5.42 -2.03 9.50
C GLN A 20 -4.91 -1.99 8.05
N ALA A 21 -5.79 -2.23 7.09
CA ALA A 21 -5.51 -2.00 5.67
C ALA A 21 -6.57 -1.08 5.04
N LEU A 22 -6.11 -0.14 4.23
CA LEU A 22 -6.93 0.71 3.37
C LEU A 22 -6.81 0.22 1.93
N VAL A 23 -7.91 -0.23 1.35
CA VAL A 23 -7.99 -0.73 -0.02
C VAL A 23 -8.79 0.26 -0.84
N LEU A 24 -8.15 0.89 -1.82
CA LEU A 24 -8.80 1.81 -2.74
C LEU A 24 -9.43 1.01 -3.89
N ALA A 25 -10.74 0.85 -3.89
CA ALA A 25 -11.48 0.06 -4.87
C ALA A 25 -11.59 0.76 -6.24
N ASP A 26 -11.58 2.10 -6.24
CA ASP A 26 -11.63 2.88 -7.46
C ASP A 26 -10.27 2.86 -8.18
N ASP A 27 -10.32 2.86 -9.51
CA ASP A 27 -9.14 3.03 -10.35
C ASP A 27 -9.08 4.49 -10.82
N PHE A 28 -7.98 5.18 -10.50
CA PHE A 28 -7.72 6.54 -10.98
C PHE A 28 -6.97 6.55 -12.33
N ASN A 29 -6.70 5.37 -12.90
CA ASN A 29 -6.06 5.21 -14.18
C ASN A 29 -7.06 4.82 -15.27
N ASN A 30 -6.73 5.15 -16.52
CA ASN A 30 -7.53 4.76 -17.70
C ASN A 30 -7.27 3.32 -18.18
N SER A 31 -6.74 2.46 -17.31
CA SER A 31 -6.44 1.07 -17.67
C SER A 31 -7.72 0.26 -17.85
N LEU A 32 -7.71 -0.72 -18.77
CA LEU A 32 -8.86 -1.60 -19.06
C LEU A 32 -10.13 -0.89 -19.56
N HIS A 33 -10.01 0.33 -20.07
CA HIS A 33 -11.12 1.00 -20.75
C HIS A 33 -11.50 0.22 -22.02
N PRO A 34 -12.81 -0.02 -22.31
CA PRO A 34 -14.01 0.55 -21.67
C PRO A 34 -14.62 -0.27 -20.52
N MET A 35 -14.04 -1.42 -20.15
CA MET A 35 -14.62 -2.34 -19.16
C MET A 35 -14.85 -1.66 -17.79
N ASN A 36 -13.88 -0.84 -17.37
CA ASN A 36 -13.89 -0.12 -16.10
C ASN A 36 -15.06 0.88 -15.94
N LYS A 37 -15.79 1.21 -17.01
CA LYS A 37 -17.02 2.03 -16.95
C LYS A 37 -18.27 1.27 -16.57
N VAL A 38 -18.26 -0.05 -16.74
CA VAL A 38 -19.44 -0.90 -16.53
C VAL A 38 -19.27 -1.78 -15.30
N PHE A 39 -18.03 -2.10 -14.93
CA PHE A 39 -17.73 -3.04 -13.88
C PHE A 39 -16.49 -2.62 -13.07
N PRO A 40 -16.51 -2.75 -11.72
CA PRO A 40 -15.38 -2.36 -10.89
C PRO A 40 -14.18 -3.27 -11.13
N LYS A 41 -13.01 -2.66 -11.35
CA LYS A 41 -11.76 -3.39 -11.66
C LYS A 41 -11.38 -4.39 -10.58
N ILE A 42 -11.56 -4.04 -9.30
CA ILE A 42 -11.26 -4.90 -8.16
C ILE A 42 -12.10 -6.20 -8.11
N LEU A 43 -13.23 -6.27 -8.83
CA LEU A 43 -14.03 -7.50 -8.95
C LEU A 43 -13.74 -8.27 -10.25
N THR A 44 -12.81 -7.80 -11.09
CA THR A 44 -12.47 -8.46 -12.35
C THR A 44 -12.03 -9.90 -12.06
N PRO A 45 -12.62 -10.90 -12.73
CA PRO A 45 -12.26 -12.29 -12.48
C PRO A 45 -10.90 -12.62 -13.10
N VAL A 46 -9.99 -13.16 -12.30
CA VAL A 46 -8.74 -13.80 -12.72
C VAL A 46 -8.86 -15.28 -12.42
N ALA A 47 -8.72 -16.13 -13.44
CA ALA A 47 -8.97 -17.58 -13.32
C ALA A 47 -10.34 -17.89 -12.67
N ASN A 48 -11.39 -17.14 -13.05
CA ASN A 48 -12.77 -17.22 -12.55
C ASN A 48 -12.98 -16.82 -11.08
N VAL A 49 -11.98 -16.22 -10.42
CA VAL A 49 -12.07 -15.70 -9.05
C VAL A 49 -11.86 -14.17 -9.07
N PRO A 50 -12.71 -13.37 -8.42
CA PRO A 50 -12.53 -11.91 -8.37
C PRO A 50 -11.23 -11.49 -7.70
N LEU A 51 -10.58 -10.44 -8.21
CA LEU A 51 -9.32 -9.90 -7.65
C LEU A 51 -9.41 -9.58 -6.14
N LEU A 52 -10.56 -9.06 -5.69
CA LEU A 52 -10.82 -8.78 -4.28
C LEU A 52 -10.63 -10.03 -3.40
N ASP A 53 -11.05 -11.22 -3.85
CA ASP A 53 -10.94 -12.43 -3.04
C ASP A 53 -9.47 -12.82 -2.81
N TYR A 54 -8.61 -12.69 -3.84
CA TYR A 54 -7.16 -12.93 -3.72
C TYR A 54 -6.49 -11.93 -2.78
N LEU A 55 -6.90 -10.66 -2.86
CA LEU A 55 -6.42 -9.61 -1.97
C LEU A 55 -6.82 -9.91 -0.51
N MET A 56 -8.08 -10.27 -0.29
CA MET A 56 -8.61 -10.61 1.03
C MET A 56 -7.90 -11.83 1.62
N GLU A 57 -7.64 -12.88 0.83
CA GLU A 57 -6.87 -14.03 1.27
C GLU A 57 -5.45 -13.63 1.73
N THR A 58 -4.81 -12.73 0.98
CA THR A 58 -3.46 -12.23 1.32
C THR A 58 -3.47 -11.40 2.59
N LEU A 59 -4.48 -10.56 2.80
CA LEU A 59 -4.65 -9.75 4.00
C LEU A 59 -4.90 -10.62 5.24
N VAL A 60 -5.79 -11.62 5.12
CA VAL A 60 -6.06 -12.59 6.21
C VAL A 60 -4.80 -13.36 6.56
N ARG A 61 -4.06 -13.87 5.57
CA ARG A 61 -2.81 -14.59 5.79
C ARG A 61 -1.72 -13.71 6.43
N SER A 62 -1.76 -12.41 6.17
CA SER A 62 -0.87 -11.41 6.79
C SER A 62 -1.39 -10.88 8.14
N GLY A 63 -2.41 -11.51 8.73
CA GLY A 63 -2.93 -11.17 10.05
C GLY A 63 -3.59 -9.78 10.15
N VAL A 64 -4.01 -9.21 9.03
CA VAL A 64 -4.81 -7.96 9.02
C VAL A 64 -6.19 -8.26 9.58
N GLN A 65 -6.67 -7.44 10.51
CA GLN A 65 -7.95 -7.67 11.20
C GLN A 65 -9.04 -6.68 10.78
N GLU A 66 -8.65 -5.50 10.28
CA GLU A 66 -9.58 -4.47 9.81
C GLU A 66 -9.20 -4.02 8.39
N VAL A 67 -10.15 -4.09 7.48
CA VAL A 67 -10.01 -3.63 6.09
C VAL A 67 -11.05 -2.57 5.83
N PHE A 68 -10.57 -1.42 5.37
CA PHE A 68 -11.39 -0.33 4.89
C PHE A 68 -11.38 -0.34 3.37
N LEU A 69 -12.50 -0.72 2.77
CA LEU A 69 -12.68 -0.69 1.32
C LEU A 69 -13.25 0.67 0.93
N TYR A 70 -12.40 1.53 0.40
CA TYR A 70 -12.78 2.87 -0.06
C TYR A 70 -13.32 2.80 -1.48
N CYS A 71 -14.54 3.29 -1.69
CA CYS A 71 -15.18 3.31 -3.01
C CYS A 71 -16.06 4.55 -3.21
N SER A 72 -15.98 5.12 -4.40
CA SER A 72 -16.86 6.19 -4.90
C SER A 72 -17.77 5.70 -6.04
N ASN A 73 -17.35 4.67 -6.77
CA ASN A 73 -18.12 4.08 -7.85
C ASN A 73 -18.59 2.65 -7.54
N PHE A 74 -19.61 2.18 -8.25
CA PHE A 74 -20.16 0.82 -8.16
C PHE A 74 -20.49 0.36 -6.72
N ILE A 75 -20.92 1.30 -5.87
CA ILE A 75 -21.13 1.11 -4.44
C ILE A 75 -22.08 -0.06 -4.15
N GLU A 76 -23.20 -0.15 -4.88
CA GLU A 76 -24.18 -1.22 -4.68
C GLU A 76 -23.61 -2.60 -4.99
N ILE A 77 -22.83 -2.71 -6.07
CA ILE A 77 -22.18 -3.97 -6.48
C ILE A 77 -21.18 -4.40 -5.41
N LEU A 78 -20.30 -3.48 -4.97
CA LEU A 78 -19.29 -3.76 -3.94
C LEU A 78 -19.93 -4.09 -2.59
N ARG A 79 -20.97 -3.35 -2.19
CA ARG A 79 -21.71 -3.60 -0.95
C ARG A 79 -22.35 -4.98 -0.97
N ASN A 80 -23.04 -5.33 -2.05
CA ASN A 80 -23.65 -6.65 -2.19
C ASN A 80 -22.58 -7.74 -2.15
N TYR A 81 -21.49 -7.57 -2.91
CA TYR A 81 -20.38 -8.51 -2.95
C TYR A 81 -19.80 -8.79 -1.56
N VAL A 82 -19.42 -7.73 -0.82
CA VAL A 82 -18.87 -7.85 0.53
C VAL A 82 -19.90 -8.47 1.49
N SER A 83 -21.18 -8.13 1.39
CA SER A 83 -22.22 -8.67 2.28
C SER A 83 -22.48 -10.17 2.10
N THR A 84 -22.25 -10.71 0.90
CA THR A 84 -22.43 -12.15 0.62
C THR A 84 -21.28 -13.01 1.15
N ARG A 85 -20.09 -12.41 1.34
CA ARG A 85 -18.91 -13.08 1.87
C ARG A 85 -18.87 -12.96 3.39
N LYS A 86 -18.64 -14.07 4.08
CA LYS A 86 -18.38 -14.07 5.52
C LYS A 86 -16.91 -14.35 5.75
N TYR A 87 -16.21 -13.34 6.25
CA TYR A 87 -14.85 -13.49 6.73
C TYR A 87 -14.88 -13.66 8.25
N THR A 88 -14.21 -14.68 8.78
CA THR A 88 -14.23 -14.98 10.23
C THR A 88 -13.18 -14.17 10.98
N ASP A 89 -12.03 -13.95 10.35
CA ASP A 89 -10.82 -13.46 11.02
C ASP A 89 -10.53 -11.98 10.70
N ILE A 90 -11.30 -11.39 9.77
CA ILE A 90 -11.11 -10.03 9.28
C ILE A 90 -12.46 -9.32 9.14
N SER A 91 -12.50 -8.06 9.55
CA SER A 91 -13.66 -7.19 9.40
C SER A 91 -13.47 -6.27 8.20
N ILE A 92 -14.49 -6.17 7.35
CA ILE A 92 -14.48 -5.30 6.17
C ILE A 92 -15.53 -4.21 6.35
N SER A 93 -15.09 -2.96 6.28
CA SER A 93 -15.93 -1.78 6.34
C SER A 93 -15.82 -1.00 5.03
N LEU A 94 -16.97 -0.66 4.42
CA LEU A 94 -16.98 0.19 3.24
C LEU A 94 -16.91 1.66 3.64
N ILE A 95 -15.98 2.40 3.05
CA ILE A 95 -15.93 3.86 3.11
C ILE A 95 -16.47 4.37 1.78
N ILE A 96 -17.62 5.04 1.84
CA ILE A 96 -18.27 5.62 0.67
C ILE A 96 -17.94 7.10 0.62
N SER A 97 -17.63 7.59 -0.57
CA SER A 97 -17.34 8.99 -0.83
C SER A 97 -17.91 9.42 -2.17
N ASP A 98 -18.58 10.57 -2.18
CA ASP A 98 -19.13 11.14 -3.40
C ASP A 98 -18.09 12.10 -3.99
N GLY A 99 -17.58 11.79 -5.19
CA GLY A 99 -16.73 12.72 -5.94
C GLY A 99 -15.21 12.59 -5.71
N CYS A 100 -14.72 11.43 -5.28
CA CYS A 100 -13.29 11.14 -5.27
C CYS A 100 -12.73 11.07 -6.70
N ARG A 101 -11.73 11.89 -7.04
CA ARG A 101 -11.14 11.95 -8.39
C ARG A 101 -9.70 11.48 -8.45
N SER A 102 -9.05 11.42 -7.30
CA SER A 102 -7.62 11.14 -7.19
C SER A 102 -7.33 10.32 -5.94
N LEU A 103 -6.14 9.72 -5.86
CA LEU A 103 -5.71 8.96 -4.70
C LEU A 103 -5.52 9.90 -3.50
N GLY A 104 -5.01 11.11 -3.74
CA GLY A 104 -4.88 12.14 -2.72
C GLY A 104 -6.22 12.54 -2.11
N ASP A 105 -7.28 12.70 -2.91
CA ASP A 105 -8.62 13.00 -2.39
C ASP A 105 -9.15 11.89 -1.48
N ALA A 106 -8.91 10.62 -1.84
CA ALA A 106 -9.30 9.48 -1.03
C ALA A 106 -8.61 9.50 0.34
N LEU A 107 -7.30 9.75 0.36
CA LEU A 107 -6.53 9.79 1.60
C LEU A 107 -6.96 10.95 2.51
N ARG A 108 -7.28 12.13 1.94
CA ARG A 108 -7.80 13.27 2.71
C ARG A 108 -9.17 13.00 3.33
N ASP A 109 -10.07 12.36 2.58
CA ASP A 109 -11.38 12.00 3.09
C ASP A 109 -11.26 10.97 4.23
N VAL A 110 -10.35 9.99 4.07
CA VAL A 110 -10.05 9.01 5.13
C VAL A 110 -9.46 9.69 6.38
N ASP A 111 -8.57 10.66 6.20
CA ASP A 111 -8.01 11.46 7.30
C ASP A 111 -9.11 12.21 8.06
N THR A 112 -9.99 12.89 7.33
CA THR A 112 -11.12 13.66 7.88
C THR A 112 -12.06 12.77 8.70
N LYS A 113 -12.26 11.52 8.27
CA LYS A 113 -13.11 10.55 8.97
C LYS A 113 -12.42 9.95 10.21
N GLY A 114 -11.10 10.06 10.36
CA GLY A 114 -10.35 9.62 11.54
C GLY A 114 -10.46 8.13 11.84
N ILE A 115 -10.66 7.31 10.80
CA ILE A 115 -10.93 5.87 10.93
C ILE A 115 -9.64 5.08 11.16
N ILE A 116 -8.56 5.50 10.52
CA ILE A 116 -7.23 4.88 10.62
C ILE A 116 -6.50 5.47 11.82
N ARG A 117 -6.02 4.62 12.73
CA ARG A 117 -5.54 5.03 14.06
C ARG A 117 -4.05 4.78 14.31
N GLY A 118 -3.34 4.27 13.30
CA GLY A 118 -1.95 3.88 13.43
C GLY A 118 -1.32 3.60 12.08
N ASP A 119 -0.29 2.78 12.10
CA ASP A 119 0.34 2.28 10.88
C ASP A 119 -0.60 1.34 10.13
N PHE A 120 -0.68 1.53 8.83
CA PHE A 120 -1.64 0.83 7.99
C PHE A 120 -1.03 0.44 6.65
N ILE A 121 -1.64 -0.55 6.02
CA ILE A 121 -1.27 -1.01 4.68
C ILE A 121 -2.20 -0.30 3.69
N LEU A 122 -1.64 0.48 2.77
CA LEU A 122 -2.37 1.08 1.66
C LEU A 122 -2.23 0.18 0.43
N ILE A 123 -3.34 -0.22 -0.18
CA ILE A 123 -3.36 -1.04 -1.38
C ILE A 123 -4.31 -0.45 -2.42
N ARG A 124 -3.89 -0.41 -3.68
CA ARG A 124 -4.79 -0.09 -4.80
C ARG A 124 -5.50 -1.36 -5.26
N GLY A 125 -6.75 -1.23 -5.70
CA GLY A 125 -7.64 -2.36 -6.00
C GLY A 125 -7.22 -3.25 -7.16
N ASP A 126 -6.16 -2.91 -7.89
CA ASP A 126 -5.56 -3.73 -8.94
C ASP A 126 -4.30 -4.48 -8.51
N ALA A 127 -3.88 -4.35 -7.25
CA ALA A 127 -2.74 -5.08 -6.72
C ALA A 127 -3.04 -6.58 -6.64
N PHE A 128 -2.12 -7.39 -7.18
CA PHE A 128 -2.12 -8.84 -7.06
C PHE A 128 -0.80 -9.30 -6.46
N ILE A 129 -0.81 -9.66 -5.17
CA ILE A 129 0.40 -9.95 -4.40
C ILE A 129 0.18 -11.15 -3.49
N ASN A 130 1.25 -11.90 -3.21
CA ASN A 130 1.25 -13.02 -2.27
C ASN A 130 2.39 -12.91 -1.24
N ALA A 131 2.92 -11.71 -1.03
CA ALA A 131 3.96 -11.41 -0.05
C ALA A 131 3.39 -11.41 1.38
N ASP A 132 4.28 -11.63 2.35
CA ASP A 132 3.97 -11.48 3.77
C ASP A 132 3.97 -9.99 4.15
N LEU A 133 2.79 -9.40 4.27
CA LEU A 133 2.64 -7.97 4.58
C LEU A 133 2.96 -7.64 6.04
N THR A 134 2.89 -8.62 6.95
CA THR A 134 3.23 -8.43 8.36
C THR A 134 4.71 -8.12 8.50
N CYS A 135 5.55 -8.93 7.86
CA CYS A 135 7.00 -8.73 7.85
C CYS A 135 7.40 -7.37 7.26
N LEU A 136 6.71 -6.94 6.19
CA LEU A 136 6.95 -5.65 5.56
C LEU A 136 6.54 -4.47 6.46
N MET A 137 5.45 -4.59 7.21
CA MET A 137 5.07 -3.58 8.20
C MET A 137 6.04 -3.51 9.38
N ASP A 138 6.53 -4.65 9.87
CA ASP A 138 7.51 -4.66 10.96
C ASP A 138 8.83 -4.01 10.52
N LEU A 139 9.25 -4.23 9.26
CA LEU A 139 10.38 -3.53 8.67
C LEU A 139 10.15 -2.02 8.59
N GLN A 140 8.94 -1.58 8.21
CA GLN A 140 8.58 -0.17 8.16
C GLN A 140 8.62 0.47 9.56
N ARG A 141 8.11 -0.22 10.58
CA ARG A 141 8.17 0.22 11.99
C ARG A 141 9.61 0.37 12.46
N ALA A 142 10.45 -0.64 12.22
CA ALA A 142 11.88 -0.61 12.58
C ALA A 142 12.65 0.51 11.85
N ARG A 143 12.27 0.84 10.60
CA ARG A 143 12.83 2.00 9.87
C ARG A 143 12.41 3.30 10.53
N ARG A 144 11.13 3.45 10.91
CA ARG A 144 10.65 4.68 11.55
C ARG A 144 11.24 4.92 12.93
N GLU A 145 11.52 3.87 13.70
CA GLU A 145 12.22 4.00 14.97
C GLU A 145 13.60 4.65 14.82
N LYS A 146 14.28 4.39 13.70
CA LYS A 146 15.58 4.99 13.36
C LYS A 146 15.45 6.37 12.72
N ASP A 147 14.46 6.53 11.84
CA ASP A 147 14.17 7.78 11.12
C ASP A 147 12.68 8.13 11.25
N LYS A 148 12.39 9.09 12.14
CA LYS A 148 11.01 9.57 12.34
C LYS A 148 10.41 10.22 11.10
N GLY A 149 11.22 10.61 10.12
CA GLY A 149 10.78 11.12 8.82
C GLY A 149 10.28 10.04 7.86
N CYS A 150 10.41 8.75 8.20
CA CYS A 150 9.96 7.65 7.36
C CYS A 150 8.43 7.53 7.35
N ALA A 151 7.79 8.26 6.43
CA ALA A 151 6.34 8.27 6.26
C ALA A 151 5.80 6.98 5.62
N MET A 152 6.48 6.45 4.60
CA MET A 152 5.97 5.34 3.80
C MET A 152 7.11 4.47 3.25
N SER A 153 6.88 3.17 3.12
CA SER A 153 7.73 2.25 2.35
C SER A 153 6.95 1.67 1.17
N LEU A 154 7.57 1.67 -0.01
CA LEU A 154 7.02 1.10 -1.23
C LEU A 154 7.43 -0.38 -1.36
N VAL A 155 6.49 -1.23 -1.77
CA VAL A 155 6.76 -2.63 -2.08
C VAL A 155 6.92 -2.77 -3.59
N LEU A 156 8.12 -3.17 -4.01
CA LEU A 156 8.46 -3.34 -5.42
C LEU A 156 8.73 -4.81 -5.72
N ARG A 157 8.36 -5.25 -6.93
CA ARG A 157 8.66 -6.59 -7.42
C ARG A 157 9.82 -6.55 -8.38
N ASP A 158 10.84 -7.36 -8.13
CA ASP A 158 11.95 -7.58 -9.07
C ASP A 158 11.50 -8.47 -10.23
N LEU A 159 11.66 -7.98 -11.46
CA LEU A 159 11.40 -8.74 -12.69
C LEU A 159 12.59 -9.62 -13.09
N GLY A 160 13.75 -9.45 -12.46
CA GLY A 160 14.99 -10.08 -12.89
C GLY A 160 15.42 -9.67 -14.30
N SER A 161 16.38 -10.41 -14.86
CA SER A 161 16.95 -10.19 -16.19
C SER A 161 16.15 -10.92 -17.28
N THR A 162 14.85 -10.62 -17.40
CA THR A 162 14.01 -11.27 -18.40
C THR A 162 13.78 -10.32 -19.58
N ASP A 163 14.56 -10.48 -20.65
CA ASP A 163 14.62 -9.56 -21.81
C ASP A 163 13.33 -9.49 -22.65
N GLU A 164 12.32 -10.35 -22.39
CA GLU A 164 11.20 -10.59 -23.31
C GLU A 164 9.81 -10.42 -22.68
N SER A 165 9.71 -9.93 -21.43
CA SER A 165 8.38 -9.78 -20.80
C SER A 165 7.69 -8.47 -21.23
N PRO A 166 6.40 -8.50 -21.62
CA PRO A 166 5.63 -7.27 -21.86
C PRO A 166 5.52 -6.39 -20.60
N LEU A 167 5.79 -6.97 -19.43
CA LEU A 167 5.83 -6.31 -18.14
C LEU A 167 7.00 -5.31 -18.01
N PHE A 168 8.01 -5.38 -18.88
CA PHE A 168 9.09 -4.38 -18.89
C PHE A 168 8.56 -2.97 -19.21
N LYS A 169 7.41 -2.86 -19.91
CA LYS A 169 6.72 -1.58 -20.12
C LYS A 169 6.12 -0.98 -18.85
N GLU A 170 5.92 -1.80 -17.82
CA GLU A 170 5.45 -1.39 -16.51
C GLU A 170 6.61 -1.19 -15.51
N ALA A 171 7.83 -1.45 -15.95
CA ALA A 171 9.00 -1.27 -15.11
C ALA A 171 9.23 0.22 -14.81
N CYS A 172 9.75 0.46 -13.61
CA CYS A 172 10.00 1.78 -13.09
C CYS A 172 11.50 1.99 -12.91
N LEU A 173 11.96 3.20 -13.18
CA LEU A 173 13.27 3.64 -12.73
C LEU A 173 13.16 4.01 -11.25
N PHE A 174 14.07 3.44 -10.47
CA PHE A 174 14.20 3.74 -9.07
C PHE A 174 15.67 3.97 -8.70
N ILE A 175 15.90 5.02 -7.91
CA ILE A 175 17.20 5.36 -7.36
C ILE A 175 17.05 5.39 -5.85
N ALA A 176 17.90 4.62 -5.17
CA ALA A 176 17.95 4.60 -3.71
C ALA A 176 19.36 4.56 -3.19
N ASP A 177 19.53 5.03 -1.95
CA ASP A 177 20.72 4.76 -1.18
C ASP A 177 20.79 3.26 -0.83
N LYS A 178 21.95 2.66 -1.10
CA LYS A 178 22.17 1.22 -0.94
C LYS A 178 22.13 0.76 0.51
N HIS A 179 22.49 1.62 1.46
CA HIS A 179 22.63 1.28 2.88
C HIS A 179 21.29 1.30 3.62
N ASN A 180 20.54 2.41 3.51
CA ASN A 180 19.27 2.59 4.20
C ASN A 180 18.04 2.20 3.33
N LYS A 181 18.24 1.94 2.03
CA LYS A 181 17.18 1.66 1.05
C LYS A 181 16.16 2.81 0.92
N LYS A 182 16.56 4.03 1.26
CA LYS A 182 15.75 5.23 1.08
C LYS A 182 15.64 5.57 -0.39
N VAL A 183 14.40 5.76 -0.85
CA VAL A 183 14.10 6.21 -2.21
C VAL A 183 14.54 7.66 -2.36
N LEU A 184 15.38 7.93 -3.36
CA LEU A 184 15.78 9.29 -3.73
C LEU A 184 15.00 9.77 -4.96
N PHE A 185 14.76 8.86 -5.90
CA PHE A 185 14.02 9.16 -7.12
C PHE A 185 13.19 7.96 -7.57
N TYR A 186 11.98 8.24 -8.00
CA TYR A 186 11.06 7.27 -8.58
C TYR A 186 10.45 7.87 -9.84
N LYS A 187 10.47 7.10 -10.93
CA LYS A 187 9.80 7.47 -12.17
C LYS A 187 9.34 6.22 -12.90
N LYS A 188 8.07 6.19 -13.29
CA LYS A 188 7.58 5.19 -14.25
C LYS A 188 8.20 5.47 -15.62
N LEU A 189 8.86 4.49 -16.21
CA LEU A 189 9.53 4.66 -17.50
C LEU A 189 8.48 4.75 -18.62
N ASP A 190 8.60 5.78 -19.45
CA ASP A 190 7.86 5.84 -20.71
C ASP A 190 8.73 5.27 -21.83
N SER A 191 8.12 4.54 -22.76
CA SER A 191 8.83 3.86 -23.85
C SER A 191 9.57 4.83 -24.79
N GLU A 192 9.19 6.11 -24.79
CA GLU A 192 9.78 7.13 -25.66
C GLU A 192 10.94 7.91 -25.02
N GLU A 193 11.13 7.83 -23.71
CA GLU A 193 12.15 8.60 -23.01
C GLU A 193 13.53 7.93 -23.06
N LYS A 194 14.44 8.50 -23.85
CA LYS A 194 15.82 7.99 -24.01
C LYS A 194 16.85 8.58 -23.03
N LYS A 195 16.47 9.59 -22.25
CA LYS A 195 17.38 10.32 -21.36
C LYS A 195 16.72 10.58 -20.02
N ILE A 196 17.47 10.36 -18.96
CA ILE A 196 17.04 10.61 -17.59
C ILE A 196 18.01 11.62 -16.99
N LYS A 197 17.46 12.66 -16.36
CA LYS A 197 18.25 13.67 -15.66
C LYS A 197 18.38 13.24 -14.20
N PHE A 198 19.61 13.21 -13.71
CA PHE A 198 19.89 12.94 -12.30
C PHE A 198 20.35 14.23 -11.62
N GLU A 199 19.95 14.41 -10.36
CA GLU A 199 20.43 15.52 -9.56
C GLU A 199 21.81 15.17 -9.01
N LEU A 200 22.77 16.09 -9.17
CA LEU A 200 24.14 15.89 -8.71
C LEU A 200 24.20 15.67 -7.19
N GLN A 201 23.31 16.32 -6.45
CA GLN A 201 23.26 16.29 -4.99
C GLN A 201 23.08 14.87 -4.44
N TRP A 202 22.38 13.98 -5.15
CA TRP A 202 22.22 12.59 -4.72
C TRP A 202 23.58 11.91 -4.56
N PHE A 203 24.50 12.09 -5.51
CA PHE A 203 25.84 11.51 -5.52
C PHE A 203 26.81 12.17 -4.53
N LEU A 204 26.52 13.39 -4.09
CA LEU A 204 27.34 14.12 -3.13
C LEU A 204 26.96 13.76 -1.68
N GLU A 205 25.68 13.49 -1.42
CA GLU A 205 25.16 13.22 -0.08
C GLU A 205 25.22 11.74 0.31
N HIS A 206 25.37 10.82 -0.65
CA HIS A 206 25.30 9.38 -0.41
C HIS A 206 26.54 8.67 -0.96
N GLU A 207 27.17 7.82 -0.14
CA GLU A 207 28.38 7.07 -0.53
C GLU A 207 28.12 6.04 -1.63
N GLN A 208 26.97 5.34 -1.57
CA GLN A 208 26.60 4.32 -2.55
C GLN A 208 25.14 4.44 -2.95
N ILE A 209 24.93 4.60 -4.24
CA ILE A 209 23.60 4.70 -4.84
C ILE A 209 23.34 3.45 -5.69
N GLN A 210 22.15 2.90 -5.57
CA GLN A 210 21.65 1.83 -6.39
C GLN A 210 20.62 2.39 -7.38
N ILE A 211 20.89 2.17 -8.67
CA ILE A 211 19.98 2.53 -9.76
C ILE A 211 19.42 1.22 -10.32
N ASN A 212 18.10 1.09 -10.40
CA ASN A 212 17.44 -0.09 -10.95
C ASN A 212 16.28 0.30 -11.86
N THR A 213 16.14 -0.41 -12.98
CA THR A 213 15.06 -0.29 -13.97
C THR A 213 14.23 -1.56 -14.11
N GLY A 214 14.52 -2.60 -13.33
CA GLY A 214 13.86 -3.91 -13.39
C GLY A 214 12.79 -4.11 -12.32
N PHE A 215 12.32 -3.05 -11.66
CA PHE A 215 11.29 -3.15 -10.63
C PHE A 215 9.91 -2.74 -11.16
N ILE A 216 8.87 -3.47 -10.75
CA ILE A 216 7.47 -3.07 -10.93
C ILE A 216 6.91 -2.58 -9.60
N ASP A 217 6.15 -1.48 -9.67
CA ASP A 217 5.33 -1.02 -8.55
C ASP A 217 4.16 -1.99 -8.32
N THR A 218 4.13 -2.63 -7.16
CA THR A 218 3.07 -3.60 -6.80
C THR A 218 1.77 -2.93 -6.34
N HIS A 219 1.79 -1.61 -6.16
CA HIS A 219 0.67 -0.81 -5.64
C HIS A 219 0.27 -1.15 -4.21
N VAL A 220 1.26 -1.61 -3.44
CA VAL A 220 1.17 -1.92 -2.02
C VAL A 220 2.19 -1.07 -1.27
N TYR A 221 1.71 -0.33 -0.29
CA TYR A 221 2.49 0.65 0.45
C TYR A 221 2.30 0.46 1.95
N MET A 222 3.41 0.45 2.69
CA MET A 222 3.41 0.37 4.15
C MET A 222 3.44 1.80 4.69
N CYS A 223 2.34 2.26 5.27
CA CYS A 223 2.14 3.66 5.60
C CYS A 223 2.19 3.92 7.11
N SER A 224 2.72 5.08 7.47
CA SER A 224 2.51 5.67 8.80
C SER A 224 1.11 6.23 8.94
N ALA A 225 0.68 6.38 10.20
CA ALA A 225 -0.38 7.34 10.55
C ALA A 225 -0.10 8.76 10.01
N ALA A 226 1.17 9.17 9.92
CA ALA A 226 1.58 10.49 9.40
C ALA A 226 1.29 10.70 7.90
N VAL A 227 1.04 9.63 7.12
CA VAL A 227 0.78 9.78 5.67
C VAL A 227 -0.52 10.56 5.43
N LEU A 228 -1.58 10.28 6.20
CA LEU A 228 -2.88 10.91 5.98
C LEU A 228 -2.83 12.44 6.20
N PRO A 229 -2.30 12.96 7.32
CA PRO A 229 -2.12 14.41 7.50
C PRO A 229 -1.23 15.05 6.43
N LEU A 230 -0.19 14.37 5.95
CA LEU A 230 0.67 14.92 4.89
C LEU A 230 -0.10 15.16 3.59
N PHE A 231 -1.06 14.29 3.24
CA PHE A 231 -1.94 14.51 2.09
C PHE A 231 -2.98 15.61 2.35
N SER A 232 -3.43 15.77 3.60
CA SER A 232 -4.31 16.87 4.01
C SER A 232 -3.59 18.22 3.98
N ASP A 233 -2.34 18.30 4.40
CA ASP A 233 -1.55 19.54 4.40
C ASP A 233 -1.10 19.94 2.98
N ASN A 234 -0.84 18.95 2.11
CA ASN A 234 -0.39 19.16 0.73
C ASN A 234 -1.52 18.83 -0.27
N PHE A 235 -2.41 19.80 -0.47
CA PHE A 235 -3.60 19.68 -1.34
C PHE A 235 -3.29 19.47 -2.83
N ASP A 236 -2.06 19.72 -3.25
CA ASP A 236 -1.57 19.54 -4.62
C ASP A 236 -1.26 18.07 -4.97
N PHE A 237 -1.15 17.18 -3.99
CA PHE A 237 -0.98 15.75 -4.24
C PHE A 237 -2.29 15.13 -4.76
N GLN A 238 -2.25 14.50 -5.94
CA GLN A 238 -3.36 13.79 -6.56
C GLN A 238 -3.06 12.30 -6.61
#